data_AF-A0A1J9Q5T3-F1
#
_entry.id   AF-A0A1J9Q5T3-F1
#
_cell.length_a   1.000
_cell.length_b   1.000
_cell.length_c   1.000
_cell.angle_alpha   90.00
_cell.angle_beta   90.00
_cell.angle_gamma   90.00
#
_symmetry.space_group_name_H-M   'P 1'
#
loop_
_entity.id
_entity.type
_entity.pdbx_description
1 polymer ?
#
loop_
_entity_poly.entity_id
_entity_poly.type
_entity_poly.pdbx_seq_one_letter_code
_entity_poly.pdbx_strand_id
1 'polypeptide(L)'
;DISHIGRVHFVGRDHRHSDTGLHMVVLEVQGVVGYTPQTARRLPTLNPPFRPFELIAMEDEMKYISITQVIDQLDVYVDTTFESDSDLSAEYEGRGQYFLRRVMRTKTGVVEVWPYCKSSPIRAELEIAAHGRDLLENIFCSDIQVISLPYQLFIDGFGLYRNMYRSLMGFYMIPALSAVERSKRNNIFTLTFGPHGTNFPDTIAALSYGLSTLDCKGIMVDIGEEKVRVAASCIAFLGDMPQQTSNAGIKGPTARRSCRSCFIDDKNRPNLDYDLRNNGRFHHHMQHLRSKLDDLPNPTRRDQMCQEQGMTAQAVSLFQICPSLNLISYFPSDPCHSEFAGISEISHSLLVCSVLSPHGQQEYFRMLQTFPFPRGWNRLQSPITHLKKYQLQEHARASIIIPLVLRCGLREEWLSLAIKQTIPTAFSAGNQSPVDLIIQVYAAIARSNSLLVSQSPRENDPEVARQIILGARQQLQFLIEAAARAAATFGPSRAGSVVSRQPSPAPTMGTVATHTGDYTKKQSLYGI
;
A
#
# COMPACT_ATOMS: atom_id res chain seq x y z
N ASP A 1 30.51 16.67 -25.81
CA ASP A 1 30.21 16.46 -24.38
C ASP A 1 28.79 16.85 -24.06
N ILE A 2 27.87 15.89 -24.04
CA ILE A 2 26.58 16.09 -23.37
C ILE A 2 26.80 15.52 -21.98
N SER A 3 27.08 16.39 -21.01
CA SER A 3 27.08 16.01 -19.60
C SER A 3 25.74 15.34 -19.28
N HIS A 4 25.78 14.12 -18.75
CA HIS A 4 24.57 13.40 -18.36
C HIS A 4 23.91 14.14 -17.19
N ILE A 5 22.68 14.62 -17.40
CA ILE A 5 21.86 15.19 -16.33
C ILE A 5 21.22 14.04 -15.56
N GLY A 6 21.24 14.13 -14.25
CA GLY A 6 20.65 13.12 -13.38
C GLY A 6 19.97 13.76 -12.17
N ARG A 7 18.86 13.16 -11.75
CA ARG A 7 18.11 13.54 -10.56
C ARG A 7 18.51 12.64 -9.40
N VAL A 8 19.03 13.20 -8.32
CA VAL A 8 19.43 12.43 -7.13
C VAL A 8 18.19 11.91 -6.42
N HIS A 9 18.09 10.59 -6.26
CA HIS A 9 17.01 9.91 -5.53
C HIS A 9 17.43 9.50 -4.12
N PHE A 10 18.69 9.11 -3.96
CA PHE A 10 19.22 8.61 -2.70
C PHE A 10 20.70 8.97 -2.55
N VAL A 11 21.12 9.20 -1.31
CA VAL A 11 22.51 9.41 -0.92
C VAL A 11 22.84 8.42 0.18
N GLY A 12 23.91 7.66 0.01
CA GLY A 12 24.32 6.66 1.00
C GLY A 12 25.80 6.38 0.97
N ARG A 13 26.26 5.53 1.89
CA ARG A 13 27.61 4.97 1.86
C ARG A 13 27.57 3.57 1.29
N ASP A 14 28.45 3.28 0.34
CA ASP A 14 28.56 1.92 -0.17
C ASP A 14 29.31 1.03 0.83
N HIS A 15 28.59 0.10 1.44
CA HIS A 15 29.14 -0.90 2.35
C HIS A 15 29.48 -2.22 1.63
N ARG A 16 29.25 -2.30 0.31
CA ARG A 16 29.61 -3.45 -0.51
C ARG A 16 31.07 -3.33 -0.95
N HIS A 17 31.73 -4.47 -1.18
CA HIS A 17 33.01 -4.52 -1.88
C HIS A 17 32.77 -4.34 -3.40
N SER A 18 32.34 -3.15 -3.82
CA SER A 18 32.09 -2.79 -5.22
C SER A 18 33.19 -1.87 -5.76
N ASP A 19 33.21 -1.69 -7.09
CA ASP A 19 34.21 -0.89 -7.84
C ASP A 19 34.27 0.60 -7.44
N THR A 20 33.31 1.10 -6.66
CA THR A 20 33.25 2.51 -6.22
C THR A 20 34.05 2.80 -4.95
N GLY A 21 34.65 1.79 -4.31
CA GLY A 21 35.43 1.90 -3.08
C GLY A 21 34.59 1.76 -1.81
N LEU A 22 35.09 0.98 -0.84
CA LEU A 22 34.43 0.73 0.44
C LEU A 22 34.27 2.03 1.25
N HIS A 23 33.08 2.26 1.81
CA HIS A 23 32.72 3.44 2.60
C HIS A 23 32.66 4.78 1.85
N MET A 24 32.72 4.75 0.52
CA MET A 24 32.55 5.96 -0.29
C MET A 24 31.09 6.42 -0.29
N VAL A 25 30.89 7.75 -0.31
CA VAL A 25 29.57 8.34 -0.52
C VAL A 25 29.17 8.14 -1.99
N VAL A 26 28.03 7.49 -2.17
CA VAL A 26 27.43 7.19 -3.48
C VAL A 26 26.06 7.85 -3.59
N LEU A 27 25.73 8.23 -4.82
CA LEU A 27 24.45 8.80 -5.19
C LEU A 27 23.71 7.79 -6.06
N GLU A 28 22.46 7.50 -5.73
CA GLU A 28 21.53 6.89 -6.68
C GLU A 28 20.91 8.00 -7.52
N VAL A 29 21.15 7.93 -8.82
CA VAL A 29 20.80 8.95 -9.77
C VAL A 29 19.86 8.38 -10.81
N GLN A 30 18.69 9.02 -10.93
CA GLN A 30 17.73 8.78 -11.98
C GLN A 30 18.17 9.52 -13.25
N GLY A 31 18.19 8.81 -14.38
CA GLY A 31 18.47 9.41 -15.69
C GLY A 31 17.45 10.49 -16.05
N VAL A 32 17.93 11.58 -16.66
CA VAL A 32 17.08 12.68 -17.15
C VAL A 32 17.42 12.98 -18.60
N VAL A 33 16.39 13.14 -19.43
CA VAL A 33 16.54 13.53 -20.83
C VAL A 33 16.21 15.00 -21.00
N GLY A 34 17.20 15.75 -21.49
CA GLY A 34 17.03 17.13 -21.91
C GLY A 34 16.55 17.27 -23.35
N TYR A 35 16.01 18.45 -23.66
CA TYR A 35 15.58 18.80 -25.01
C TYR A 35 16.75 18.90 -25.98
N THR A 36 16.68 18.11 -27.05
CA THR A 36 17.48 18.26 -28.27
C THR A 36 16.58 17.90 -29.47
N PRO A 37 16.88 18.40 -30.69
CA PRO A 37 16.15 17.98 -31.88
C PRO A 37 16.17 16.46 -32.12
N GLN A 38 17.21 15.76 -31.64
CA GLN A 38 17.34 14.31 -31.76
C GLN A 38 16.47 13.58 -30.73
N THR A 39 16.47 14.01 -29.47
CA THR A 39 15.64 13.41 -28.42
C THR A 39 14.16 13.65 -28.70
N ALA A 40 13.78 14.84 -29.16
CA ALA A 40 12.40 15.15 -29.56
C ALA A 40 11.87 14.24 -30.68
N ARG A 41 12.72 13.80 -31.62
CA ARG A 41 12.35 12.87 -32.70
C ARG A 41 12.22 11.42 -32.25
N ARG A 42 12.86 11.03 -31.15
CA ARG A 42 12.82 9.67 -30.60
C ARG A 42 11.66 9.44 -29.64
N LEU A 43 11.06 10.51 -29.13
CA LEU A 43 9.89 10.45 -28.25
C LEU A 43 8.61 10.28 -29.08
N PRO A 44 7.56 9.67 -28.51
CA PRO A 44 6.23 9.71 -29.10
C PRO A 44 5.78 11.17 -29.25
N THR A 45 4.81 11.42 -30.13
CA THR A 45 4.23 12.77 -30.29
C THR A 45 3.65 13.23 -28.96
N LEU A 46 4.33 14.20 -28.33
CA LEU A 46 3.90 14.80 -27.07
C LEU A 46 3.02 16.00 -27.33
N ASN A 47 2.02 16.18 -26.49
CA ASN A 47 1.20 17.38 -26.45
C ASN A 47 1.20 17.93 -25.01
N PRO A 48 1.50 19.22 -24.81
CA PRO A 48 2.24 20.08 -25.74
C PRO A 48 3.57 19.46 -26.21
N PRO A 49 4.14 19.88 -27.35
CA PRO A 49 5.44 19.37 -27.81
C PRO A 49 6.55 19.52 -26.77
N PHE A 50 7.57 18.66 -26.83
CA PHE A 50 8.77 18.79 -26.00
C PHE A 50 9.47 20.13 -26.30
N ARG A 51 9.74 20.95 -25.29
CA ARG A 51 10.27 22.32 -25.46
C ARG A 51 11.71 22.47 -24.95
N PRO A 52 12.46 23.50 -25.41
CA PRO A 52 13.72 23.88 -24.78
C PRO A 52 13.57 24.06 -23.25
N PHE A 53 14.62 23.72 -22.50
CA PHE A 53 14.66 23.70 -21.03
C PHE A 53 13.73 22.69 -20.33
N GLU A 54 12.88 21.96 -21.07
CA GLU A 54 12.11 20.85 -20.51
C GLU A 54 13.03 19.63 -20.28
N LEU A 55 12.86 19.02 -19.11
CA LEU A 55 13.50 17.79 -18.68
C LEU A 55 12.45 16.69 -18.51
N ILE A 56 12.80 15.46 -18.90
CA ILE A 56 11.96 14.26 -18.70
C ILE A 56 12.73 13.27 -17.83
N ALA A 57 12.16 12.91 -16.68
CA ALA A 57 12.74 11.90 -15.80
C ALA A 57 12.52 10.48 -16.36
N MET A 58 13.54 9.63 -16.30
CA MET A 58 13.47 8.23 -16.72
C MET A 58 13.17 7.34 -15.51
N GLU A 59 11.94 6.85 -15.39
CA GLU A 59 11.50 6.03 -14.24
C GLU A 59 12.35 4.76 -14.05
N ASP A 60 12.87 4.23 -15.14
CA ASP A 60 13.49 2.92 -15.21
C ASP A 60 15.01 2.92 -15.39
N GLU A 61 15.63 4.11 -15.45
CA GLU A 61 17.08 4.27 -15.50
C GLU A 61 17.61 4.81 -14.16
N MET A 62 18.07 3.89 -13.32
CA MET A 62 18.73 4.20 -12.05
C MET A 62 20.19 3.76 -12.11
N LYS A 63 21.10 4.63 -11.68
CA LYS A 63 22.55 4.35 -11.64
C LYS A 63 23.13 4.82 -10.32
N TYR A 64 24.09 4.06 -9.79
CA TYR A 64 24.90 4.51 -8.67
C TYR A 64 26.17 5.18 -9.20
N ILE A 65 26.44 6.39 -8.74
CA ILE A 65 27.67 7.14 -9.07
C ILE A 65 28.38 7.60 -7.80
N SER A 66 29.68 7.86 -7.88
CA SER A 66 30.40 8.55 -6.81
C SER A 66 30.05 10.03 -6.81
N ILE A 67 29.98 10.64 -5.62
CA ILE A 67 29.79 12.10 -5.50
C ILE A 67 30.87 12.91 -6.24
N THR A 68 32.07 12.34 -6.42
CA THR A 68 33.18 12.96 -7.17
C THR A 68 32.90 13.10 -8.67
N GLN A 69 31.89 12.40 -9.19
CA GLN A 69 31.47 12.50 -10.60
C GLN A 69 30.46 13.63 -10.82
N VAL A 70 29.98 14.29 -9.75
CA VAL A 70 29.09 15.45 -9.85
C VAL A 70 29.91 16.67 -10.24
N ILE A 71 29.62 17.21 -11.43
CA ILE A 71 30.33 18.38 -11.98
C ILE A 71 29.66 19.68 -11.52
N ASP A 72 28.33 19.72 -11.51
CA ASP A 72 27.55 20.92 -11.22
C ASP A 72 26.16 20.59 -10.70
N GLN A 73 25.48 21.57 -10.10
CA GLN A 73 24.09 21.49 -9.63
C GLN A 73 23.19 22.36 -10.49
N LEU A 74 22.08 21.78 -10.96
CA LEU A 74 21.09 22.50 -11.76
C LEU A 74 19.87 22.83 -10.90
N ASP A 75 19.42 24.07 -10.96
CA ASP A 75 18.13 24.46 -10.41
C ASP A 75 17.01 24.14 -11.40
N VAL A 76 16.05 23.33 -10.97
CA VAL A 76 15.00 22.76 -11.82
C VAL A 76 13.66 22.97 -11.14
N TYR A 77 12.75 23.64 -11.85
CA TYR A 77 11.36 23.76 -11.42
C TYR A 77 10.58 22.47 -11.70
N VAL A 78 9.97 21.86 -10.69
CA VAL A 78 9.11 20.68 -10.88
C VAL A 78 7.65 21.14 -10.99
N ASP A 79 7.09 21.08 -12.21
CA ASP A 79 5.68 21.38 -12.44
C ASP A 79 4.85 20.15 -12.06
N THR A 80 4.29 20.21 -10.86
CA THR A 80 3.42 19.17 -10.32
C THR A 80 2.00 19.30 -10.82
N THR A 81 1.61 20.41 -11.45
CA THR A 81 0.25 20.80 -11.86
C THR A 81 -0.18 20.27 -13.22
N PHE A 82 0.79 19.93 -14.07
CA PHE A 82 0.54 19.43 -15.41
C PHE A 82 -0.21 18.07 -15.37
N GLU A 83 -1.49 18.02 -15.80
CA GLU A 83 -2.34 16.82 -15.79
C GLU A 83 -2.62 16.23 -17.19
N SER A 84 -2.67 17.07 -18.24
CA SER A 84 -2.84 16.65 -19.64
C SER A 84 -2.71 17.82 -20.63
N ASP A 85 -2.77 17.48 -21.91
CA ASP A 85 -2.81 18.27 -23.15
C ASP A 85 -3.69 19.54 -23.20
N SER A 86 -4.62 19.75 -22.26
CA SER A 86 -5.62 20.84 -22.35
C SER A 86 -5.43 21.98 -21.34
N ASP A 87 -4.65 21.78 -20.27
CA ASP A 87 -4.62 22.70 -19.13
C ASP A 87 -3.26 23.40 -18.98
N LEU A 88 -2.78 23.99 -20.08
CA LEU A 88 -1.79 25.05 -19.95
C LEU A 88 -2.52 26.39 -20.06
N SER A 89 -2.54 27.15 -18.96
CA SER A 89 -2.22 28.57 -19.14
C SER A 89 -0.90 28.57 -19.92
N ALA A 90 -0.91 29.21 -21.09
CA ALA A 90 0.21 29.26 -22.01
C ALA A 90 1.44 30.02 -21.45
N GLU A 91 1.55 30.19 -20.13
CA GLU A 91 2.37 31.20 -19.47
C GLU A 91 3.67 30.70 -18.84
N TYR A 92 3.98 29.39 -18.84
CA TYR A 92 5.35 28.98 -18.48
C TYR A 92 6.29 29.12 -19.69
N GLU A 93 6.45 30.36 -20.16
CA GLU A 93 7.66 30.79 -20.86
C GLU A 93 8.76 30.96 -19.81
N GLY A 94 9.35 29.83 -19.43
CA GLY A 94 10.47 29.80 -18.49
C GLY A 94 11.54 30.79 -18.93
N ARG A 95 11.91 31.71 -18.04
CA ARG A 95 12.95 32.73 -18.21
C ARG A 95 14.37 32.10 -18.25
N GLY A 96 14.59 31.10 -19.10
CA GLY A 96 15.86 30.37 -19.20
C GLY A 96 16.14 29.35 -18.09
N GLN A 97 15.15 28.98 -17.26
CA GLN A 97 15.28 27.98 -16.19
C GLN A 97 14.82 26.59 -16.66
N TYR A 98 15.51 25.53 -16.21
CA TYR A 98 15.09 24.15 -16.45
C TYR A 98 13.80 23.82 -15.70
N PHE A 99 12.94 23.00 -16.30
CA PHE A 99 11.73 22.51 -15.65
C PHE A 99 11.42 21.05 -15.99
N LEU A 100 10.78 20.35 -15.06
CA LEU A 100 10.41 18.94 -15.15
C LEU A 100 8.91 18.79 -14.92
N ARG A 101 8.22 18.22 -15.91
CA ARG A 101 6.76 18.01 -15.85
C ARG A 101 6.31 16.65 -16.38
N ARG A 102 7.26 15.81 -16.82
CA ARG A 102 6.99 14.50 -17.42
C ARG A 102 7.96 13.45 -16.89
N VAL A 103 7.47 12.22 -16.89
CA VAL A 103 8.23 11.00 -16.62
C VAL A 103 8.08 10.07 -17.82
N MET A 104 9.11 9.29 -18.11
CA MET A 104 9.10 8.29 -19.15
C MET A 104 9.65 6.94 -18.70
N ARG A 105 9.26 5.89 -19.43
CA ARG A 105 9.76 4.51 -19.27
C ARG A 105 10.07 3.91 -20.64
N THR A 106 11.08 3.04 -20.68
CA THR A 106 11.66 2.43 -21.90
C THR A 106 11.86 0.91 -21.83
N LYS A 107 11.84 0.28 -20.64
CA LYS A 107 12.18 -1.13 -20.37
C LYS A 107 11.39 -2.17 -21.17
N THR A 108 10.21 -1.84 -21.68
CA THR A 108 9.37 -2.75 -22.47
C THR A 108 9.65 -2.68 -23.97
N GLY A 109 10.68 -1.92 -24.40
CA GLY A 109 10.93 -1.61 -25.81
C GLY A 109 9.97 -0.56 -26.39
N VAL A 110 8.97 -0.14 -25.61
CA VAL A 110 8.02 0.93 -25.94
C VAL A 110 8.35 2.14 -25.06
N VAL A 111 8.46 3.30 -25.69
CA VAL A 111 8.64 4.57 -24.97
C VAL A 111 7.26 5.08 -24.55
N GLU A 112 7.01 5.07 -23.24
CA GLU A 112 5.80 5.62 -22.65
C GLU A 112 6.15 6.91 -21.90
N VAL A 113 5.34 7.95 -22.06
CA VAL A 113 5.54 9.25 -21.42
C VAL A 113 4.24 9.70 -20.77
N TRP A 114 4.30 10.21 -19.54
CA TRP A 114 3.13 10.70 -18.82
C TRP A 114 3.46 11.91 -17.93
N PRO A 115 2.45 12.64 -17.45
CA PRO A 115 2.65 13.79 -16.58
C PRO A 115 3.29 13.43 -15.24
N TYR A 116 4.13 14.32 -14.72
CA TYR A 116 4.83 14.13 -13.45
C TYR A 116 3.88 13.96 -12.26
N CYS A 117 2.72 14.63 -12.29
CA CYS A 117 1.69 14.51 -11.25
C CYS A 117 1.12 13.10 -11.09
N LYS A 118 1.30 12.24 -12.11
CA LYS A 118 0.95 10.82 -12.14
C LYS A 118 2.17 9.92 -11.89
N SER A 119 3.10 10.39 -11.08
CA SER A 119 4.26 9.63 -10.61
C SER A 119 4.41 9.79 -9.09
N SER A 120 5.22 8.93 -8.48
CA SER A 120 5.54 9.04 -7.07
C SER A 120 6.65 10.08 -6.87
N PRO A 121 6.40 11.18 -6.13
CA PRO A 121 7.46 12.14 -5.81
C PRO A 121 8.49 11.49 -4.89
N ILE A 122 9.73 11.95 -5.01
CA ILE A 122 10.79 11.56 -4.06
C ILE A 122 10.57 12.28 -2.73
N ARG A 123 11.02 11.65 -1.65
CA ARG A 123 10.85 12.20 -0.30
C ARG A 123 11.47 13.59 -0.15
N ALA A 124 12.65 13.81 -0.72
CA ALA A 124 13.35 15.09 -0.65
C ALA A 124 12.52 16.26 -1.24
N GLU A 125 11.77 16.02 -2.30
CA GLU A 125 10.89 17.06 -2.88
C GLU A 125 9.74 17.41 -1.95
N LEU A 126 9.16 16.41 -1.27
CA LEU A 126 8.10 16.65 -0.30
C LEU A 126 8.64 17.38 0.94
N GLU A 127 9.87 17.09 1.35
CA GLU A 127 10.54 17.80 2.46
C GLU A 127 10.86 19.25 2.08
N ILE A 128 11.39 19.50 0.88
CA ILE A 128 11.62 20.87 0.38
C ILE A 128 10.30 21.63 0.26
N ALA A 129 9.24 21.01 -0.28
CA ALA A 129 7.94 21.64 -0.40
C ALA A 129 7.31 21.95 0.96
N ALA A 130 7.53 21.11 1.96
CA ALA A 130 6.97 21.28 3.30
C ALA A 130 7.74 22.26 4.18
N HIS A 131 9.08 22.22 4.14
CA HIS A 131 9.95 22.88 5.12
C HIS A 131 10.77 24.03 4.52
N GLY A 132 10.94 24.04 3.20
CA GLY A 132 11.80 24.99 2.49
C GLY A 132 13.26 24.56 2.46
N ARG A 133 13.95 24.83 1.35
CA ARG A 133 15.37 24.46 1.16
C ARG A 133 16.28 25.13 2.19
N ASP A 134 16.12 26.43 2.41
CA ASP A 134 16.97 27.21 3.32
C ASP A 134 16.95 26.65 4.75
N LEU A 135 15.77 26.21 5.24
CA LEU A 135 15.68 25.60 6.57
C LEU A 135 16.43 24.27 6.61
N LEU A 136 16.27 23.42 5.59
CA LEU A 136 16.96 22.14 5.52
C LEU A 136 18.49 22.33 5.48
N GLU A 137 18.98 23.27 4.66
CA GLU A 137 20.41 23.59 4.59
C GLU A 137 20.93 24.11 5.94
N ASN A 138 20.22 25.03 6.58
CA ASN A 138 20.59 25.55 7.91
C ASN A 138 20.64 24.45 8.99
N ILE A 139 19.79 23.43 8.89
CA ILE A 139 19.72 22.34 9.87
C ILE A 139 20.78 21.28 9.61
N PHE A 140 20.95 20.85 8.36
CA PHE A 140 21.74 19.67 8.00
C PHE A 140 23.16 20.01 7.50
N CYS A 141 23.43 21.26 7.11
CA CYS A 141 24.77 21.74 6.75
C CYS A 141 25.46 22.53 7.87
N SER A 142 24.95 22.43 9.11
CA SER A 142 25.56 23.06 10.28
C SER A 142 26.73 22.25 10.86
N ASP A 143 27.57 22.88 11.68
CA ASP A 143 28.66 22.19 12.41
C ASP A 143 28.16 21.23 13.52
N ILE A 144 26.86 21.26 13.83
CA ILE A 144 26.25 20.38 14.82
C ILE A 144 26.00 19.03 14.18
N GLN A 145 26.49 17.96 14.81
CA GLN A 145 26.17 16.60 14.38
C GLN A 145 24.66 16.36 14.43
N VAL A 146 24.12 15.82 13.33
CA VAL A 146 22.70 15.43 13.24
C VAL A 146 22.57 13.92 13.23
N ILE A 147 21.77 13.38 14.14
CA ILE A 147 21.33 11.98 14.13
C ILE A 147 19.92 11.92 13.56
N SER A 148 19.74 11.10 12.53
CA SER A 148 18.42 10.77 11.98
C SER A 148 17.87 9.50 12.63
N LEU A 149 16.65 9.58 13.17
CA LEU A 149 15.91 8.45 13.75
C LEU A 149 14.57 8.28 13.02
N PRO A 150 14.55 7.69 11.81
CA PRO A 150 13.29 7.43 11.12
C PRO A 150 12.41 6.46 11.91
N TYR A 151 11.09 6.66 11.86
CA TYR A 151 10.13 5.81 12.57
C TYR A 151 8.86 5.55 11.77
N GLN A 152 8.15 4.49 12.15
CA GLN A 152 6.81 4.16 11.68
C GLN A 152 5.82 4.53 12.78
N LEU A 153 4.68 5.09 12.40
CA LEU A 153 3.63 5.41 13.35
C LEU A 153 2.46 4.43 13.18
N PHE A 154 2.30 3.51 14.12
CA PHE A 154 1.15 2.62 14.15
C PHE A 154 -0.01 3.32 14.86
N ILE A 155 -1.11 3.50 14.13
CA ILE A 155 -2.33 4.14 14.60
C ILE A 155 -3.45 3.13 14.49
N ASP A 156 -4.03 2.76 15.62
CA ASP A 156 -5.06 1.73 15.66
C ASP A 156 -6.17 2.03 16.65
N GLY A 157 -7.38 1.60 16.29
CA GLY A 157 -8.55 1.67 17.14
C GLY A 157 -8.73 0.37 17.91
N PHE A 158 -8.76 0.42 19.24
CA PHE A 158 -8.99 -0.76 20.08
C PHE A 158 -10.15 -0.53 21.05
N GLY A 159 -10.94 -1.58 21.28
CA GLY A 159 -11.96 -1.60 22.34
C GLY A 159 -11.32 -1.97 23.67
N LEU A 160 -11.48 -1.14 24.70
CA LEU A 160 -11.03 -1.48 26.06
C LEU A 160 -11.70 -2.75 26.60
N TYR A 161 -12.98 -2.94 26.25
CA TYR A 161 -13.75 -4.13 26.57
C TYR A 161 -14.37 -4.72 25.31
N ARG A 162 -14.53 -6.05 25.27
CA ARG A 162 -15.14 -6.78 24.14
C ARG A 162 -16.54 -6.29 23.74
N ASN A 163 -17.25 -5.63 24.66
CA ASN A 163 -18.64 -5.17 24.46
C ASN A 163 -18.76 -3.65 24.33
N MET A 164 -17.66 -2.91 24.20
CA MET A 164 -17.71 -1.45 24.04
C MET A 164 -17.99 -1.07 22.59
N TYR A 165 -19.02 -0.23 22.39
CA TYR A 165 -19.37 0.35 21.09
C TYR A 165 -18.46 1.50 20.64
N ARG A 166 -17.52 1.93 21.48
CA ARG A 166 -16.60 3.04 21.21
C ARG A 166 -15.15 2.57 21.30
N SER A 167 -14.41 2.72 20.21
CA SER A 167 -12.97 2.46 20.16
C SER A 167 -12.19 3.59 20.83
N LEU A 168 -11.17 3.26 21.62
CA LEU A 168 -10.06 4.17 21.89
C LEU A 168 -9.06 4.08 20.75
N MET A 169 -8.28 5.13 20.55
CA MET A 169 -7.23 5.15 19.54
C MET A 169 -5.86 5.15 20.21
N GLY A 170 -4.95 4.30 19.75
CA GLY A 170 -3.57 4.28 20.21
C GLY A 170 -2.63 4.82 19.13
N PHE A 171 -1.64 5.60 19.55
CA PHE A 171 -0.53 6.05 18.71
C PHE A 171 0.76 5.44 19.23
N TYR A 172 1.42 4.65 18.39
CA TYR A 172 2.65 3.95 18.74
C TYR A 172 3.76 4.30 17.75
N MET A 173 4.87 4.80 18.27
CA MET A 173 6.09 5.05 17.52
C MET A 173 6.94 3.78 17.53
N ILE A 174 7.35 3.35 16.34
CA ILE A 174 8.20 2.18 16.12
C ILE A 174 9.42 2.66 15.34
N PRO A 175 10.61 2.79 15.95
CA PRO A 175 11.81 3.20 15.23
C PRO A 175 12.10 2.22 14.09
N ALA A 176 12.67 2.73 13.00
CA ALA A 176 12.96 1.97 11.77
C ALA A 176 14.19 1.05 11.94
N LEU A 177 14.12 0.14 12.91
CA LEU A 177 15.11 -0.87 13.20
C LEU A 177 14.90 -2.11 12.30
N SER A 178 15.79 -3.09 12.45
CA SER A 178 15.62 -4.41 11.81
C SER A 178 14.27 -5.03 12.16
N ALA A 179 13.75 -5.93 11.31
CA ALA A 179 12.46 -6.58 11.55
C ALA A 179 12.39 -7.28 12.91
N VAL A 180 13.51 -7.90 13.34
CA VAL A 180 13.63 -8.55 14.65
C VAL A 180 13.50 -7.52 15.77
N GLU A 181 14.21 -6.40 15.69
CA GLU A 181 14.14 -5.35 16.71
C GLU A 181 12.75 -4.70 16.76
N ARG A 182 12.12 -4.43 15.62
CA ARG A 182 10.76 -3.87 15.57
C ARG A 182 9.70 -4.79 16.19
N SER A 183 9.94 -6.11 16.23
CA SER A 183 9.03 -7.07 16.87
C SER A 183 9.13 -7.10 18.40
N LYS A 184 10.18 -6.50 18.98
CA LYS A 184 10.36 -6.45 20.43
C LYS A 184 9.50 -5.35 21.02
N ARG A 185 8.73 -5.69 22.06
CA ARG A 185 7.86 -4.75 22.79
C ARG A 185 8.61 -3.53 23.33
N ASN A 186 9.87 -3.71 23.74
CA ASN A 186 10.72 -2.62 24.26
C ASN A 186 11.02 -1.53 23.20
N ASN A 187 10.85 -1.84 21.93
CA ASN A 187 11.09 -0.92 20.82
C ASN A 187 9.77 -0.36 20.24
N ILE A 188 8.65 -0.52 20.95
CA ILE A 188 7.34 0.05 20.59
C ILE A 188 6.97 1.07 21.66
N PHE A 189 6.98 2.35 21.29
CA PHE A 189 6.76 3.45 22.22
C PHE A 189 5.34 3.98 22.08
N THR A 190 4.55 3.90 23.13
CA THR A 190 3.23 4.53 23.17
C THR A 190 3.39 6.05 23.30
N LEU A 191 2.94 6.81 22.30
CA LEU A 191 2.97 8.26 22.34
C LEU A 191 1.77 8.82 23.11
N THR A 192 0.57 8.36 22.76
CA THR A 192 -0.67 8.79 23.40
C THR A 192 -1.79 7.80 23.15
N PHE A 193 -2.81 7.88 24.00
CA PHE A 193 -4.12 7.32 23.74
C PHE A 193 -5.08 8.48 23.47
N GLY A 194 -5.83 8.40 22.36
CA GLY A 194 -6.93 9.32 22.09
C GLY A 194 -7.92 9.26 23.26
N PRO A 195 -8.17 10.36 23.98
CA PRO A 195 -9.10 10.36 25.09
C PRO A 195 -10.49 9.90 24.65
N HIS A 196 -11.26 9.36 25.58
CA HIS A 196 -12.60 8.86 25.28
C HIS A 196 -13.48 9.97 24.67
N GLY A 197 -13.95 9.77 23.44
CA GLY A 197 -14.81 10.72 22.73
C GLY A 197 -14.07 11.80 21.94
N THR A 198 -12.73 11.82 21.97
CA THR A 198 -11.92 12.71 21.13
C THR A 198 -11.90 12.22 19.68
N ASN A 199 -12.01 13.14 18.73
CA ASN A 199 -11.93 12.81 17.32
C ASN A 199 -10.46 12.70 16.86
N PHE A 200 -10.26 12.11 15.67
CA PHE A 200 -8.92 11.95 15.10
C PHE A 200 -8.18 13.28 14.90
N PRO A 201 -8.77 14.32 14.27
CA PRO A 201 -8.13 15.63 14.11
C PRO A 201 -7.61 16.25 15.41
N ASP A 202 -8.39 16.21 16.49
CA ASP A 202 -8.03 16.82 17.78
C ASP A 202 -6.81 16.12 18.40
N THR A 203 -6.74 14.79 18.29
CA THR A 203 -5.59 14.02 18.80
C THR A 203 -4.33 14.34 17.99
N ILE A 204 -4.47 14.48 16.67
CA ILE A 204 -3.37 14.88 15.79
C ILE A 204 -2.89 16.31 16.10
N ALA A 205 -3.82 17.24 16.31
CA ALA A 205 -3.49 18.62 16.68
C ALA A 205 -2.67 18.68 17.98
N ALA A 206 -3.00 17.85 18.97
CA ALA A 206 -2.25 17.74 20.22
C ALA A 206 -0.81 17.21 20.02
N LEU A 207 -0.59 16.35 19.03
CA LEU A 207 0.74 15.80 18.71
C LEU A 207 1.54 16.67 17.74
N SER A 208 0.87 17.57 17.01
CA SER A 208 1.42 18.37 15.90
C SER A 208 2.71 19.08 16.28
N TYR A 209 2.74 19.83 17.39
CA TYR A 209 3.92 20.59 17.79
C TYR A 209 5.17 19.70 17.99
N GLY A 210 5.02 18.60 18.73
CA GLY A 210 6.14 17.70 19.02
C GLY A 210 6.64 16.96 17.78
N LEU A 211 5.72 16.33 17.03
CA LEU A 211 6.10 15.50 15.88
C LEU A 211 6.59 16.34 14.68
N SER A 212 5.98 17.49 14.40
CA SER A 212 6.47 18.37 13.32
C SER A 212 7.83 18.99 13.62
N THR A 213 8.13 19.27 14.90
CA THR A 213 9.46 19.72 15.33
C THR A 213 10.48 18.61 15.08
N LEU A 214 10.16 17.37 15.43
CA LEU A 214 11.04 16.22 15.20
C LEU A 214 11.26 15.92 13.70
N ASP A 215 10.25 16.08 12.84
CA ASP A 215 10.31 15.72 11.40
C ASP A 215 11.41 16.47 10.63
N CYS A 216 11.69 17.73 10.99
CA CYS A 216 12.68 18.56 10.28
C CYS A 216 13.68 19.26 11.21
N LYS A 217 13.21 20.12 12.13
CA LYS A 217 14.10 20.95 12.97
C LYS A 217 14.93 20.10 13.92
N GLY A 218 14.38 18.97 14.34
CA GLY A 218 14.92 18.13 15.38
C GLY A 218 14.93 18.83 16.74
N ILE A 219 15.49 18.12 17.72
CA ILE A 219 15.71 18.63 19.08
C ILE A 219 17.18 18.46 19.44
N MET A 220 17.71 19.38 20.25
CA MET A 220 19.04 19.23 20.82
C MET A 220 18.97 18.26 22.00
N VAL A 221 19.85 17.26 21.99
CA VAL A 221 19.94 16.23 23.03
C VAL A 221 21.41 16.11 23.44
N ASP A 222 21.65 16.06 24.75
CA ASP A 222 22.96 15.76 25.29
C ASP A 222 23.17 14.23 25.25
N ILE A 223 24.13 13.77 24.43
CA ILE A 223 24.50 12.36 24.31
C ILE A 223 25.94 12.22 24.80
N GLY A 224 26.10 11.78 26.05
CA GLY A 224 27.40 11.84 26.72
C GLY A 224 27.81 13.29 26.99
N GLU A 225 29.01 13.66 26.53
CA GLU A 225 29.52 15.04 26.63
C GLU A 225 29.22 15.89 25.37
N GLU A 226 28.60 15.29 24.34
CA GLU A 226 28.34 15.95 23.06
C GLU A 226 26.91 16.45 22.95
N LYS A 227 26.75 17.64 22.38
CA LYS A 227 25.46 18.18 21.98
C LYS A 227 25.14 17.78 20.55
N VAL A 228 24.12 16.93 20.41
CA VAL A 228 23.72 16.38 19.13
C VAL A 228 22.30 16.82 18.81
N ARG A 229 22.03 17.08 17.53
CA ARG A 229 20.67 17.32 17.04
C ARG A 229 20.04 16.00 16.62
N VAL A 230 18.91 15.65 17.19
CA VAL A 230 18.13 14.45 16.80
C VAL A 230 16.94 14.89 15.96
N ALA A 231 16.92 14.48 14.69
CA ALA A 231 15.77 14.63 13.80
C ALA A 231 15.12 13.26 13.57
N ALA A 232 13.80 13.18 13.66
CA ALA A 232 13.04 11.94 13.54
C ALA A 232 11.87 12.16 12.58
N SER A 233 11.95 11.56 11.40
CA SER A 233 10.92 11.64 10.37
C SER A 233 10.06 10.39 10.32
N CYS A 234 8.75 10.58 10.11
CA CYS A 234 7.86 9.46 9.87
C CYS A 234 8.10 8.92 8.46
N ILE A 235 8.27 7.60 8.33
CA ILE A 235 8.45 6.93 7.03
C ILE A 235 7.22 6.14 6.57
N ALA A 236 6.30 5.82 7.50
CA ALA A 236 5.04 5.16 7.18
C ALA A 236 4.05 5.24 8.35
N PHE A 237 2.76 5.28 8.00
CA PHE A 237 1.63 5.13 8.90
C PHE A 237 1.08 3.71 8.79
N LEU A 238 1.14 2.96 9.88
CA LEU A 238 0.65 1.61 9.99
C LEU A 238 -0.68 1.60 10.75
N GLY A 239 -1.46 0.54 10.59
CA GLY A 239 -2.77 0.37 11.21
C GLY A 239 -3.52 -0.77 10.54
N ASP A 240 -4.74 -1.07 10.97
CA ASP A 240 -5.59 -1.95 10.18
C ASP A 240 -5.96 -1.30 8.82
N MET A 241 -6.36 -2.11 7.84
CA MET A 241 -6.61 -1.60 6.48
C MET A 241 -7.72 -0.54 6.41
N PRO A 242 -8.86 -0.68 7.12
CA PRO A 242 -9.88 0.37 7.20
C PRO A 242 -9.36 1.69 7.80
N GLN A 243 -8.64 1.63 8.92
CA GLN A 243 -8.08 2.81 9.59
C GLN A 243 -7.03 3.50 8.70
N GLN A 244 -6.14 2.74 8.05
CA GLN A 244 -5.19 3.31 7.08
C GLN A 244 -5.90 3.98 5.90
N THR A 245 -7.01 3.42 5.43
CA THR A 245 -7.81 4.00 4.34
C THR A 245 -8.41 5.34 4.77
N SER A 246 -8.96 5.40 6.00
CA SER A 246 -9.46 6.63 6.60
C SER A 246 -8.35 7.67 6.79
N ASN A 247 -7.20 7.25 7.31
CA ASN A 247 -6.02 8.10 7.51
C ASN A 247 -5.48 8.69 6.20
N ALA A 248 -5.61 7.96 5.09
CA ALA A 248 -5.25 8.43 3.75
C ALA A 248 -6.31 9.36 3.11
N GLY A 249 -7.44 9.62 3.80
CA GLY A 249 -8.52 10.47 3.31
C GLY A 249 -9.38 9.80 2.23
N ILE A 250 -9.48 8.47 2.26
CA ILE A 250 -10.22 7.64 1.31
C ILE A 250 -11.43 7.01 2.02
N LYS A 251 -12.54 6.89 1.30
CA LYS A 251 -13.75 6.26 1.84
C LYS A 251 -13.54 4.77 2.09
N GLY A 252 -14.24 4.26 3.10
CA GLY A 252 -14.12 2.86 3.53
C GLY A 252 -14.55 1.82 2.48
N PRO A 253 -14.42 0.52 2.81
CA PRO A 253 -14.54 -0.60 1.86
C PRO A 253 -15.86 -0.71 1.10
N THR A 254 -16.94 -0.16 1.67
CA THR A 254 -18.30 -0.17 1.10
C THR A 254 -18.51 0.91 0.04
N ALA A 255 -17.59 1.86 -0.10
CA ALA A 255 -17.66 2.86 -1.15
C ALA A 255 -17.42 2.25 -2.54
N ARG A 256 -18.02 2.87 -3.57
CA ARG A 256 -17.81 2.51 -4.98
C ARG A 256 -16.32 2.46 -5.32
N ARG A 257 -15.56 3.48 -4.92
CA ARG A 257 -14.10 3.54 -5.00
C ARG A 257 -13.51 3.61 -3.60
N SER A 258 -12.86 2.54 -3.15
CA SER A 258 -12.33 2.42 -1.79
C SER A 258 -10.83 2.10 -1.75
N CYS A 259 -10.20 1.83 -2.90
CA CYS A 259 -8.77 1.59 -2.96
C CYS A 259 -7.99 2.90 -2.79
N ARG A 260 -7.01 2.89 -1.88
CA ARG A 260 -6.12 4.03 -1.64
C ARG A 260 -5.01 4.20 -2.67
N SER A 261 -4.72 3.15 -3.44
CA SER A 261 -3.67 3.17 -4.47
C SER A 261 -4.20 3.42 -5.88
N CYS A 262 -5.51 3.25 -6.13
CA CYS A 262 -6.09 3.44 -7.46
C CYS A 262 -7.58 3.81 -7.43
N PHE A 263 -8.12 4.19 -8.58
CA PHE A 263 -9.52 4.56 -8.80
C PHE A 263 -10.44 3.38 -9.18
N ILE A 264 -10.01 2.14 -8.92
CA ILE A 264 -10.81 0.95 -9.23
C ILE A 264 -12.17 1.02 -8.53
N ASP A 265 -13.23 0.76 -9.30
CA ASP A 265 -14.57 0.69 -8.75
C ASP A 265 -14.97 -0.74 -8.36
N ASP A 266 -16.06 -0.85 -7.63
CA ASP A 266 -16.62 -2.09 -7.10
C ASP A 266 -16.88 -3.16 -8.17
N LYS A 267 -17.24 -2.75 -9.38
CA LYS A 267 -17.48 -3.65 -10.52
C LYS A 267 -16.19 -4.19 -11.12
N ASN A 268 -15.12 -3.40 -11.10
CA ASN A 268 -13.84 -3.78 -11.69
C ASN A 268 -12.87 -4.47 -10.73
N ARG A 269 -13.20 -4.64 -9.44
CA ARG A 269 -12.34 -5.32 -8.45
C ARG A 269 -11.78 -6.69 -8.88
N PRO A 270 -12.49 -7.53 -9.67
CA PRO A 270 -11.95 -8.80 -10.15
C PRO A 270 -10.94 -8.65 -11.30
N ASN A 271 -10.83 -7.49 -11.94
CA ASN A 271 -9.96 -7.29 -13.10
C ASN A 271 -8.49 -7.25 -12.68
N LEU A 272 -7.75 -8.32 -12.99
CA LEU A 272 -6.32 -8.43 -12.71
C LEU A 272 -5.46 -7.60 -13.68
N ASP A 273 -6.02 -7.25 -14.84
CA ASP A 273 -5.38 -6.43 -15.89
C ASP A 273 -5.78 -4.95 -15.76
N TYR A 274 -6.23 -4.54 -14.58
CA TYR A 274 -6.63 -3.16 -14.33
C TYR A 274 -5.44 -2.21 -14.55
N ASP A 275 -5.68 -1.17 -15.37
CA ASP A 275 -4.66 -0.18 -15.71
C ASP A 275 -4.41 0.77 -14.52
N LEU A 276 -3.46 0.36 -13.68
CA LEU A 276 -2.98 1.13 -12.53
C LEU A 276 -2.17 2.36 -12.93
N ARG A 277 -1.71 2.47 -14.18
CA ARG A 277 -0.94 3.64 -14.62
C ARG A 277 -1.88 4.82 -14.85
N ASN A 278 -2.92 4.61 -15.66
CA ASN A 278 -3.86 5.68 -15.97
C ASN A 278 -4.89 5.89 -14.85
N ASN A 279 -5.17 4.85 -14.06
CA ASN A 279 -6.15 4.91 -12.99
C ASN A 279 -5.53 4.76 -11.59
N GLY A 280 -4.22 4.97 -11.46
CA GLY A 280 -3.52 5.04 -10.19
C GLY A 280 -3.83 6.32 -9.43
N ARG A 281 -3.75 6.27 -8.10
CA ARG A 281 -3.72 7.47 -7.26
C ARG A 281 -2.26 7.84 -7.03
N PHE A 282 -1.96 9.12 -7.20
CA PHE A 282 -0.61 9.69 -7.05
C PHE A 282 -0.70 10.93 -6.15
N HIS A 283 0.38 11.24 -5.43
CA HIS A 283 0.35 12.27 -4.40
C HIS A 283 -0.12 13.63 -4.92
N HIS A 284 0.54 14.18 -5.96
CA HIS A 284 0.21 15.49 -6.51
C HIS A 284 -1.18 15.50 -7.16
N HIS A 285 -1.52 14.47 -7.95
CA HIS A 285 -2.87 14.35 -8.52
C HIS A 285 -3.96 14.33 -7.42
N MET A 286 -3.74 13.63 -6.31
CA MET A 286 -4.67 13.62 -5.18
C MET A 286 -4.73 14.97 -4.46
N GLN A 287 -3.62 15.71 -4.36
CA GLN A 287 -3.61 17.07 -3.82
C GLN A 287 -4.42 18.02 -4.70
N HIS A 288 -4.29 17.96 -6.03
CA HIS A 288 -5.12 18.81 -6.91
C HIS A 288 -6.60 18.47 -6.82
N LEU A 289 -6.94 17.18 -6.77
CA LEU A 289 -8.32 16.75 -6.57
C LEU A 289 -8.88 17.28 -5.25
N ARG A 290 -8.05 17.35 -4.19
CA ARG A 290 -8.40 17.97 -2.92
C ARG A 290 -8.63 19.48 -3.07
N SER A 291 -7.72 20.22 -3.70
CA SER A 291 -7.89 21.66 -3.95
C SER A 291 -9.16 21.95 -4.75
N LYS A 292 -9.39 21.22 -5.86
CA LYS A 292 -10.63 21.30 -6.66
C LYS A 292 -11.87 21.06 -5.81
N LEU A 293 -11.80 20.19 -4.80
CA LEU A 293 -12.91 19.85 -3.91
C LEU A 293 -13.16 20.93 -2.84
N ASP A 294 -12.09 21.50 -2.29
CA ASP A 294 -12.14 22.55 -1.29
C ASP A 294 -12.67 23.86 -1.89
N ASP A 295 -12.33 24.13 -3.16
CA ASP A 295 -12.81 25.29 -3.93
C ASP A 295 -14.30 25.20 -4.33
N LEU A 296 -14.94 24.03 -4.23
CA LEU A 296 -16.37 23.89 -4.55
C LEU A 296 -17.23 24.59 -3.48
N PRO A 297 -18.03 25.60 -3.84
CA PRO A 297 -18.85 26.33 -2.87
C PRO A 297 -20.11 25.56 -2.44
N ASN A 298 -20.57 24.61 -3.27
CA ASN A 298 -21.81 23.86 -3.03
C ASN A 298 -21.54 22.55 -2.26
N PRO A 299 -22.09 22.39 -1.03
CA PRO A 299 -21.90 21.18 -0.23
C PRO A 299 -22.38 19.89 -0.91
N THR A 300 -23.53 19.92 -1.59
CA THR A 300 -24.06 18.76 -2.32
C THR A 300 -23.14 18.33 -3.46
N ARG A 301 -22.59 19.31 -4.20
CA ARG A 301 -21.63 19.02 -5.28
C ARG A 301 -20.31 18.48 -4.73
N ARG A 302 -19.87 18.99 -3.58
CA ARG A 302 -18.69 18.48 -2.85
C ARG A 302 -18.88 17.03 -2.42
N ASP A 303 -20.06 16.69 -1.89
CA ASP A 303 -20.39 15.32 -1.48
C ASP A 303 -20.48 14.36 -2.66
N GLN A 304 -21.05 14.79 -3.78
CA GLN A 304 -21.07 14.04 -5.03
C GLN A 304 -19.65 13.76 -5.53
N MET A 305 -18.79 14.79 -5.60
CA MET A 305 -17.38 14.61 -5.99
C MET A 305 -16.63 13.68 -5.02
N CYS A 306 -16.86 13.79 -3.69
CA CYS A 306 -16.33 12.85 -2.71
C CYS A 306 -16.76 11.40 -3.00
N GLN A 307 -18.02 11.17 -3.36
CA GLN A 307 -18.53 9.84 -3.71
C GLN A 307 -17.92 9.31 -5.01
N GLU A 308 -17.84 10.14 -6.05
CA GLU A 308 -17.26 9.80 -7.34
C GLU A 308 -15.77 9.46 -7.22
N GLN A 309 -15.01 10.26 -6.47
CA GLN A 309 -13.57 10.09 -6.31
C GLN A 309 -13.18 9.15 -5.17
N GLY A 310 -14.14 8.70 -4.35
CA GLY A 310 -13.86 7.83 -3.20
C GLY A 310 -13.08 8.54 -2.08
N MET A 311 -13.20 9.86 -1.96
CA MET A 311 -12.46 10.68 -1.00
C MET A 311 -13.33 11.08 0.19
N THR A 312 -12.74 11.26 1.36
CA THR A 312 -13.43 11.85 2.52
C THR A 312 -13.63 13.35 2.29
N ALA A 313 -14.69 13.93 2.88
CA ALA A 313 -14.93 15.38 2.79
C ALA A 313 -13.84 16.19 3.51
N GLN A 314 -13.32 15.67 4.63
CA GLN A 314 -12.23 16.29 5.37
C GLN A 314 -10.88 15.97 4.73
N ALA A 315 -9.98 16.94 4.78
CA ALA A 315 -8.58 16.77 4.44
C ALA A 315 -7.86 15.85 5.44
N VAL A 316 -6.74 15.27 5.00
CA VAL A 316 -5.94 14.34 5.80
C VAL A 316 -5.28 15.09 6.96
N SER A 317 -5.67 14.79 8.19
CA SER A 317 -5.11 15.47 9.38
C SER A 317 -3.63 15.17 9.58
N LEU A 318 -3.13 14.04 9.08
CA LEU A 318 -1.74 13.61 9.27
C LEU A 318 -0.69 14.58 8.72
N PHE A 319 -1.05 15.47 7.78
CA PHE A 319 -0.17 16.56 7.34
C PHE A 319 0.28 17.48 8.47
N GLN A 320 -0.47 17.56 9.58
CA GLN A 320 -0.09 18.38 10.73
C GLN A 320 1.12 17.81 11.49
N ILE A 321 1.27 16.48 11.53
CA ILE A 321 2.37 15.81 12.24
C ILE A 321 3.48 15.33 11.30
N CYS A 322 3.17 15.16 10.01
CA CYS A 322 4.13 14.82 8.95
C CYS A 322 3.80 15.65 7.70
N PRO A 323 4.27 16.91 7.62
CA PRO A 323 4.01 17.80 6.49
C PRO A 323 4.48 17.26 5.13
N SER A 324 5.57 16.49 5.15
CA SER A 324 6.22 15.86 4.00
C SER A 324 5.62 14.48 3.63
N LEU A 325 4.42 14.17 4.13
CA LEU A 325 3.69 12.91 3.90
C LEU A 325 3.40 12.68 2.40
N ASN A 326 3.75 11.49 1.89
CA ASN A 326 3.23 11.01 0.61
C ASN A 326 1.91 10.24 0.83
N LEU A 327 0.82 10.78 0.29
CA LEU A 327 -0.55 10.24 0.43
C LEU A 327 -0.72 8.78 -0.03
N ILE A 328 0.20 8.25 -0.83
CA ILE A 328 0.08 6.91 -1.41
C ILE A 328 1.09 5.96 -0.79
N SER A 329 2.38 6.32 -0.77
CA SER A 329 3.44 5.40 -0.34
C SER A 329 3.58 5.25 1.17
N TYR A 330 3.08 6.21 1.96
CA TYR A 330 3.21 6.16 3.42
C TYR A 330 2.18 5.25 4.10
N PHE A 331 1.23 4.70 3.34
CA PHE A 331 0.21 3.77 3.85
C PHE A 331 0.43 2.38 3.24
N PRO A 332 1.48 1.66 3.69
CA PRO A 332 1.88 0.39 3.10
C PRO A 332 0.76 -0.65 3.19
N SER A 333 0.58 -1.42 2.12
CA SER A 333 -0.38 -2.53 2.09
C SER A 333 -0.12 -3.52 3.23
N ASP A 334 -1.19 -4.14 3.71
CA ASP A 334 -1.12 -5.22 4.68
C ASP A 334 -1.26 -6.58 3.98
N PRO A 335 -0.14 -7.24 3.62
CA PRO A 335 -0.18 -8.55 2.99
C PRO A 335 -0.72 -9.61 3.94
N CYS A 336 -0.56 -9.47 5.26
CA CYS A 336 -1.04 -10.50 6.19
C CYS A 336 -2.57 -10.61 6.13
N HIS A 337 -3.29 -9.49 6.20
CA HIS A 337 -4.75 -9.51 6.13
C HIS A 337 -5.26 -9.90 4.73
N SER A 338 -4.65 -9.40 3.66
CA SER A 338 -5.07 -9.71 2.30
C SER A 338 -4.74 -11.16 1.89
N GLU A 339 -3.58 -11.69 2.27
CA GLU A 339 -3.15 -13.04 1.89
C GLU A 339 -3.70 -14.12 2.83
N PHE A 340 -3.66 -13.92 4.14
CA PHE A 340 -4.06 -14.97 5.09
C PHE A 340 -5.56 -14.95 5.36
N ALA A 341 -6.10 -13.83 5.87
CA ALA A 341 -7.53 -13.68 6.12
C ALA A 341 -8.35 -13.35 4.85
N GLY A 342 -7.68 -13.14 3.70
CA GLY A 342 -8.34 -13.00 2.40
C GLY A 342 -8.15 -14.27 1.57
N ILE A 343 -7.08 -14.30 0.78
CA ILE A 343 -6.84 -15.33 -0.24
C ILE A 343 -6.78 -16.75 0.34
N SER A 344 -6.09 -16.95 1.46
CA SER A 344 -5.91 -18.27 2.08
C SER A 344 -7.21 -18.75 2.75
N GLU A 345 -7.97 -17.86 3.37
CA GLU A 345 -9.30 -18.17 3.89
C GLU A 345 -10.28 -18.56 2.77
N ILE A 346 -10.35 -17.75 1.71
CA ILE A 346 -11.23 -18.00 0.55
C ILE A 346 -10.87 -19.34 -0.09
N SER A 347 -9.59 -19.57 -0.38
CA SER A 347 -9.14 -20.81 -1.03
C SER A 347 -9.34 -22.04 -0.14
N HIS A 348 -9.11 -21.96 1.17
CA HIS A 348 -9.36 -23.08 2.08
C HIS A 348 -10.86 -23.39 2.22
N SER A 349 -11.70 -22.35 2.28
CA SER A 349 -13.16 -22.50 2.29
C SER A 349 -13.65 -23.14 1.00
N LEU A 350 -13.11 -22.73 -0.15
CA LEU A 350 -13.41 -23.30 -1.45
C LEU A 350 -13.05 -24.79 -1.51
N LEU A 351 -11.87 -25.15 -0.99
CA LEU A 351 -11.40 -26.54 -0.90
C LEU A 351 -12.42 -27.43 -0.19
N VAL A 352 -12.76 -27.05 1.03
CA VAL A 352 -13.58 -27.88 1.92
C VAL A 352 -15.04 -27.87 1.51
N CYS A 353 -15.59 -26.71 1.14
CA CYS A 353 -17.02 -26.56 0.91
C CYS A 353 -17.47 -26.91 -0.52
N SER A 354 -16.58 -26.79 -1.50
CA SER A 354 -16.95 -26.93 -2.93
C SER A 354 -16.14 -28.01 -3.66
N VAL A 355 -14.82 -28.02 -3.47
CA VAL A 355 -13.90 -28.91 -4.21
C VAL A 355 -14.02 -30.37 -3.75
N LEU A 356 -13.96 -30.60 -2.43
CA LEU A 356 -13.97 -31.93 -1.85
C LEU A 356 -15.39 -32.50 -1.69
N SER A 357 -15.56 -33.77 -2.03
CA SER A 357 -16.74 -34.56 -1.68
C SER A 357 -16.79 -34.81 -0.16
N PRO A 358 -17.94 -35.22 0.43
CA PRO A 358 -18.00 -35.58 1.84
C PRO A 358 -16.96 -36.64 2.26
N HIS A 359 -16.68 -37.60 1.38
CA HIS A 359 -15.60 -38.57 1.57
C HIS A 359 -14.23 -37.88 1.53
N GLY A 360 -13.97 -37.08 0.50
CA GLY A 360 -12.71 -36.34 0.37
C GLY A 360 -12.42 -35.39 1.53
N GLN A 361 -13.45 -34.76 2.12
CA GLN A 361 -13.30 -33.91 3.31
C GLN A 361 -12.76 -34.71 4.51
N GLN A 362 -13.27 -35.93 4.73
CA GLN A 362 -12.82 -36.79 5.82
C GLN A 362 -11.40 -37.28 5.61
N GLU A 363 -11.05 -37.70 4.39
CA GLU A 363 -9.69 -38.14 4.09
C GLU A 363 -8.68 -36.99 4.17
N TYR A 364 -9.04 -35.80 3.66
CA TYR A 364 -8.24 -34.58 3.82
C TYR A 364 -8.01 -34.24 5.29
N PHE A 365 -9.05 -34.31 6.13
CA PHE A 365 -8.92 -34.06 7.56
C PHE A 365 -8.02 -35.08 8.25
N ARG A 366 -8.16 -36.39 7.94
CA ARG A 366 -7.27 -37.43 8.48
C ARG A 366 -5.82 -37.18 8.11
N MET A 367 -5.54 -36.85 6.85
CA MET A 367 -4.19 -36.51 6.42
C MET A 367 -3.65 -35.31 7.19
N LEU A 368 -4.45 -34.25 7.35
CA LEU A 368 -4.05 -33.05 8.08
C LEU A 368 -3.74 -33.35 9.55
N GLN A 369 -4.49 -34.27 10.18
CA GLN A 369 -4.22 -34.71 11.56
C GLN A 369 -2.89 -35.46 11.69
N THR A 370 -2.54 -36.29 10.71
CA THR A 370 -1.30 -37.09 10.75
C THR A 370 -0.09 -36.37 10.16
N PHE A 371 -0.29 -35.27 9.42
CA PHE A 371 0.79 -34.55 8.75
C PHE A 371 1.86 -34.08 9.76
N PRO A 372 3.16 -34.18 9.42
CA PRO A 372 4.23 -33.69 10.28
C PRO A 372 4.35 -32.16 10.16
N PHE A 373 3.88 -31.44 11.16
CA PHE A 373 4.02 -29.98 11.23
C PHE A 373 5.46 -29.59 11.63
N PRO A 374 5.97 -28.44 11.16
CA PRO A 374 7.24 -27.90 11.63
C PRO A 374 7.31 -27.79 13.16
N ARG A 375 8.50 -27.96 13.73
CA ARG A 375 8.71 -27.86 15.19
C ARG A 375 8.22 -26.49 15.70
N GLY A 376 7.45 -26.52 16.79
CA GLY A 376 6.87 -25.31 17.40
C GLY A 376 5.55 -24.84 16.77
N TRP A 377 5.08 -25.46 15.69
CA TRP A 377 3.76 -25.14 15.14
C TRP A 377 2.68 -25.95 15.84
N ASN A 378 1.65 -25.26 16.34
CA ASN A 378 0.43 -25.92 16.78
C ASN A 378 -0.25 -26.60 15.57
N ARG A 379 -0.96 -27.70 15.82
CA ARG A 379 -1.81 -28.32 14.79
C ARG A 379 -2.98 -27.40 14.44
N LEU A 380 -3.58 -27.62 13.27
CA LEU A 380 -4.79 -26.94 12.84
C LEU A 380 -6.02 -27.68 13.39
N GLN A 381 -7.04 -26.92 13.84
CA GLN A 381 -8.34 -27.50 14.21
C GLN A 381 -9.05 -28.09 12.98
N SER A 382 -10.07 -28.92 13.16
CA SER A 382 -10.79 -29.49 12.02
C SER A 382 -11.34 -28.38 11.10
N PRO A 383 -10.93 -28.33 9.82
CA PRO A 383 -11.44 -27.34 8.88
C PRO A 383 -12.88 -27.63 8.45
N ILE A 384 -13.42 -28.81 8.74
CA ILE A 384 -14.82 -29.14 8.46
C ILE A 384 -15.75 -28.38 9.41
N THR A 385 -15.39 -28.27 10.69
CA THR A 385 -16.26 -27.70 11.74
C THR A 385 -15.78 -26.35 12.28
N HIS A 386 -14.48 -26.07 12.21
CA HIS A 386 -13.87 -24.91 12.87
C HIS A 386 -13.24 -23.89 11.93
N LEU A 387 -13.32 -24.07 10.60
CA LEU A 387 -12.66 -23.16 9.66
C LEU A 387 -13.05 -21.69 9.87
N LYS A 388 -14.33 -21.40 10.15
CA LYS A 388 -14.81 -20.04 10.45
C LYS A 388 -14.27 -19.42 11.75
N LYS A 389 -13.63 -20.22 12.60
CA LYS A 389 -13.03 -19.78 13.86
C LYS A 389 -11.52 -19.60 13.74
N TYR A 390 -10.95 -19.90 12.56
CA TYR A 390 -9.53 -19.74 12.35
C TYR A 390 -9.15 -18.28 12.48
N GLN A 391 -8.04 -18.04 13.17
CA GLN A 391 -7.39 -16.75 13.24
C GLN A 391 -6.38 -16.60 12.10
N LEU A 392 -5.88 -15.37 11.92
CA LEU A 392 -4.88 -15.03 10.91
C LEU A 392 -3.69 -16.00 10.88
N GLN A 393 -3.15 -16.36 12.05
CA GLN A 393 -2.04 -17.30 12.21
C GLN A 393 -2.37 -18.75 11.82
N GLU A 394 -3.63 -19.15 11.89
CA GLU A 394 -4.08 -20.48 11.44
C GLU A 394 -4.18 -20.51 9.92
N HIS A 395 -4.72 -19.46 9.29
CA HIS A 395 -4.71 -19.31 7.84
C HIS A 395 -3.29 -19.21 7.27
N ALA A 396 -2.38 -18.51 7.95
CA ALA A 396 -0.97 -18.43 7.55
C ALA A 396 -0.33 -19.82 7.50
N ARG A 397 -0.45 -20.61 8.58
CA ARG A 397 0.06 -21.99 8.62
C ARG A 397 -0.63 -22.89 7.60
N ALA A 398 -1.95 -22.78 7.45
CA ALA A 398 -2.72 -23.54 6.48
C ALA A 398 -2.24 -23.27 5.04
N SER A 399 -1.94 -22.02 4.69
CA SER A 399 -1.46 -21.66 3.35
C SER A 399 -0.17 -22.38 2.94
N ILE A 400 0.65 -22.79 3.91
CA ILE A 400 1.90 -23.53 3.68
C ILE A 400 1.66 -25.05 3.70
N ILE A 401 0.81 -25.54 4.61
CA ILE A 401 0.59 -26.98 4.80
C ILE A 401 -0.33 -27.58 3.73
N ILE A 402 -1.39 -26.87 3.34
CA ILE A 402 -2.39 -27.35 2.37
C ILE A 402 -1.75 -27.84 1.06
N PRO A 403 -0.91 -27.07 0.34
CA PRO A 403 -0.34 -27.56 -0.92
C PRO A 403 0.50 -28.84 -0.74
N LEU A 404 1.16 -29.02 0.40
CA LEU A 404 1.92 -30.23 0.69
C LEU A 404 1.00 -31.42 0.97
N VAL A 405 -0.05 -31.22 1.76
CA VAL A 405 -1.05 -32.27 2.04
C VAL A 405 -1.73 -32.71 0.73
N LEU A 406 -2.13 -31.76 -0.11
CA LEU A 406 -2.76 -32.07 -1.39
C LEU A 406 -1.79 -32.79 -2.33
N ARG A 407 -0.54 -32.34 -2.43
CA ARG A 407 0.49 -33.02 -3.24
C ARG A 407 0.74 -34.46 -2.78
N CYS A 408 0.70 -34.72 -1.48
CA CYS A 408 1.00 -36.04 -0.94
C CYS A 408 -0.18 -37.03 -1.01
N GLY A 409 -1.42 -36.57 -1.14
CA GLY A 409 -2.55 -37.50 -1.06
C GLY A 409 -3.88 -37.08 -1.67
N LEU A 410 -3.99 -35.92 -2.32
CA LEU A 410 -5.20 -35.61 -3.09
C LEU A 410 -5.36 -36.64 -4.22
N ARG A 411 -6.52 -37.28 -4.27
CA ARG A 411 -6.90 -38.25 -5.28
C ARG A 411 -8.15 -37.81 -5.98
N GLU A 412 -8.37 -38.33 -7.18
CA GLU A 412 -9.57 -37.96 -7.95
C GLU A 412 -10.85 -38.37 -7.22
N GLU A 413 -10.86 -39.48 -6.48
CA GLU A 413 -12.00 -39.95 -5.67
C GLU A 413 -12.41 -38.98 -4.55
N TRP A 414 -11.54 -38.04 -4.17
CA TRP A 414 -11.83 -37.04 -3.15
C TRP A 414 -12.61 -35.86 -3.69
N LEU A 415 -12.59 -35.65 -5.01
CA LEU A 415 -13.23 -34.50 -5.63
C LEU A 415 -14.74 -34.73 -5.77
N SER A 416 -15.51 -33.66 -5.61
CA SER A 416 -16.94 -33.70 -5.94
C SER A 416 -17.13 -33.89 -7.46
N LEU A 417 -18.16 -34.63 -7.84
CA LEU A 417 -18.43 -34.93 -9.27
C LEU A 417 -18.60 -33.66 -10.10
N ALA A 418 -19.31 -32.68 -9.54
CA ALA A 418 -19.54 -31.39 -10.19
C ALA A 418 -18.22 -30.67 -10.51
N ILE A 419 -17.27 -30.68 -9.58
CA ILE A 419 -15.97 -30.02 -9.77
C ILE A 419 -15.10 -30.74 -10.81
N LYS A 420 -15.12 -32.07 -10.84
CA LYS A 420 -14.42 -32.84 -11.88
C LYS A 420 -14.88 -32.44 -13.29
N GLN A 421 -16.16 -32.14 -13.44
CA GLN A 421 -16.76 -31.79 -14.73
C GLN A 421 -16.55 -30.33 -15.11
N THR A 422 -16.44 -29.41 -14.14
CA THR A 422 -16.34 -27.97 -14.42
C THR A 422 -14.91 -27.44 -14.48
N ILE A 423 -13.95 -28.06 -13.78
CA ILE A 423 -12.55 -27.59 -13.75
C ILE A 423 -11.90 -27.53 -15.15
N PRO A 424 -11.96 -28.57 -16.00
CA PRO A 424 -11.29 -28.53 -17.30
C PRO A 424 -11.74 -27.34 -18.16
N THR A 425 -13.04 -27.07 -18.16
CA THR A 425 -13.65 -25.95 -18.88
C THR A 425 -13.22 -24.60 -18.29
N ALA A 426 -13.23 -24.44 -16.96
CA ALA A 426 -12.88 -23.17 -16.32
C ALA A 426 -11.41 -22.79 -16.52
N PHE A 427 -10.51 -23.78 -16.51
CA PHE A 427 -9.08 -23.55 -16.74
C PHE A 427 -8.71 -23.51 -18.23
N SER A 428 -9.67 -23.76 -19.14
CA SER A 428 -9.40 -24.03 -20.57
C SER A 428 -8.28 -25.06 -20.75
N ALA A 429 -8.19 -26.00 -19.80
CA ALA A 429 -7.12 -26.95 -19.71
C ALA A 429 -7.52 -28.18 -20.52
N GLY A 430 -6.73 -28.54 -21.54
CA GLY A 430 -6.99 -29.69 -22.41
C GLY A 430 -7.04 -31.01 -21.65
N ASN A 431 -5.96 -31.80 -21.68
CA ASN A 431 -5.90 -33.11 -21.01
C ASN A 431 -5.27 -33.07 -19.61
N GLN A 432 -5.21 -31.91 -18.95
CA GLN A 432 -4.61 -31.83 -17.61
C GLN A 432 -5.56 -32.41 -16.55
N SER A 433 -4.99 -33.15 -15.60
CA SER A 433 -5.74 -33.73 -14.49
C SER A 433 -6.35 -32.64 -13.60
N PRO A 434 -7.64 -32.74 -13.23
CA PRO A 434 -8.25 -31.83 -12.25
C PRO A 434 -7.51 -31.79 -10.92
N VAL A 435 -6.92 -32.93 -10.50
CA VAL A 435 -6.12 -33.03 -9.28
C VAL A 435 -4.87 -32.15 -9.37
N ASP A 436 -4.16 -32.21 -10.50
CA ASP A 436 -2.94 -31.42 -10.70
C ASP A 436 -3.24 -29.93 -10.77
N LEU A 437 -4.32 -29.53 -11.45
CA LEU A 437 -4.78 -28.15 -11.51
C LEU A 437 -5.10 -27.58 -10.12
N ILE A 438 -5.80 -28.35 -9.28
CA ILE A 438 -6.09 -27.95 -7.90
C ILE A 438 -4.78 -27.78 -7.12
N ILE A 439 -3.86 -28.75 -7.18
CA ILE A 439 -2.57 -28.67 -6.47
C ILE A 439 -1.79 -27.43 -6.92
N GLN A 440 -1.78 -27.13 -8.22
CA GLN A 440 -1.10 -25.95 -8.78
C GLN A 440 -1.65 -24.65 -8.19
N VAL A 441 -2.98 -24.50 -8.05
CA VAL A 441 -3.60 -23.31 -7.44
C VAL A 441 -3.07 -23.07 -6.03
N TYR A 442 -3.11 -24.09 -5.16
CA TYR A 442 -2.64 -23.94 -3.77
C TYR A 442 -1.13 -23.74 -3.69
N ALA A 443 -0.36 -24.36 -4.60
CA ALA A 443 1.08 -24.14 -4.68
C ALA A 443 1.42 -22.71 -5.13
N ALA A 444 0.68 -22.16 -6.10
CA ALA A 444 0.84 -20.79 -6.57
C ALA A 444 0.50 -19.78 -5.48
N ILE A 445 -0.58 -19.99 -4.72
CA ILE A 445 -0.94 -19.18 -3.55
C ILE A 445 0.19 -19.21 -2.51
N ALA A 446 0.70 -20.38 -2.16
CA ALA A 446 1.78 -20.50 -1.18
C ALA A 446 3.06 -19.79 -1.64
N ARG A 447 3.40 -19.89 -2.94
CA ARG A 447 4.54 -19.18 -3.53
C ARG A 447 4.34 -17.66 -3.44
N SER A 448 3.17 -17.16 -3.83
CA SER A 448 2.81 -15.74 -3.74
C SER A 448 2.89 -15.23 -2.30
N ASN A 449 2.29 -15.96 -1.34
CA ASN A 449 2.34 -15.59 0.08
C ASN A 449 3.79 -15.54 0.57
N SER A 450 4.62 -16.53 0.20
CA SER A 450 6.03 -16.58 0.61
C SER A 450 6.86 -15.40 0.12
N LEU A 451 6.44 -14.76 -0.98
CA LEU A 451 7.04 -13.54 -1.51
C LEU A 451 6.55 -12.32 -0.73
N LEU A 452 5.22 -12.17 -0.60
CA LEU A 452 4.57 -10.98 -0.04
C LEU A 452 4.80 -10.78 1.47
N VAL A 453 4.95 -11.87 2.22
CA VAL A 453 5.15 -11.83 3.69
C VAL A 453 6.59 -12.08 4.12
N SER A 454 7.53 -12.12 3.16
CA SER A 454 8.94 -12.31 3.46
C SER A 454 9.51 -11.10 4.19
N GLN A 455 10.38 -11.33 5.17
CA GLN A 455 11.10 -10.27 5.88
C GLN A 455 12.23 -9.65 5.04
N SER A 456 12.63 -10.33 3.96
CA SER A 456 13.59 -9.86 2.97
C SER A 456 13.07 -10.11 1.56
N PRO A 457 13.39 -9.25 0.58
CA PRO A 457 13.01 -9.48 -0.81
C PRO A 457 13.60 -10.81 -1.29
N ARG A 458 12.73 -11.77 -1.63
CA ARG A 458 13.15 -13.06 -2.24
C ARG A 458 13.30 -12.95 -3.75
N GLU A 459 12.58 -12.01 -4.34
CA GLU A 459 12.66 -11.61 -5.72
C GLU A 459 12.87 -10.11 -5.74
N ASN A 460 13.94 -9.67 -6.41
CA ASN A 460 14.29 -8.26 -6.52
C ASN A 460 13.70 -7.65 -7.81
N ASP A 461 13.31 -8.47 -8.78
CA ASP A 461 12.63 -8.01 -9.99
C ASP A 461 11.12 -7.81 -9.73
N PRO A 462 10.62 -6.55 -9.74
CA PRO A 462 9.21 -6.27 -9.51
C PRO A 462 8.28 -6.91 -10.55
N GLU A 463 8.75 -7.15 -11.78
CA GLU A 463 7.92 -7.74 -12.83
C GLU A 463 7.75 -9.25 -12.61
N VAL A 464 8.81 -9.95 -12.22
CA VAL A 464 8.73 -11.36 -11.83
C VAL A 464 7.84 -11.52 -10.60
N ALA A 465 7.99 -10.64 -9.60
CA ALA A 465 7.14 -10.59 -8.42
C ALA A 465 5.66 -10.41 -8.82
N ARG A 466 5.36 -9.44 -9.69
CA ARG A 466 4.02 -9.18 -10.23
C ARG A 466 3.44 -10.41 -10.93
N GLN A 467 4.22 -11.08 -11.78
CA GLN A 467 3.77 -12.29 -12.49
C GLN A 467 3.42 -13.43 -11.53
N ILE A 468 4.24 -13.66 -10.49
CA ILE A 468 3.97 -14.68 -9.47
C ILE A 468 2.65 -14.38 -8.74
N ILE A 469 2.44 -13.13 -8.33
CA ILE A 469 1.26 -12.72 -7.57
C ILE A 469 0.01 -12.82 -8.45
N LEU A 470 0.02 -12.19 -9.64
CA LEU A 470 -1.13 -12.19 -10.54
C LEU A 470 -1.46 -13.60 -11.05
N GLY A 471 -0.45 -14.42 -11.35
CA GLY A 471 -0.64 -15.81 -11.73
C GLY A 471 -1.36 -16.61 -10.64
N ALA A 472 -1.00 -16.42 -9.36
CA ALA A 472 -1.71 -17.06 -8.25
C ALA A 472 -3.18 -16.59 -8.12
N ARG A 473 -3.45 -15.30 -8.33
CA ARG A 473 -4.83 -14.77 -8.31
C ARG A 473 -5.67 -15.30 -9.46
N GLN A 474 -5.10 -15.35 -10.66
CA GLN A 474 -5.77 -15.85 -11.85
C GLN A 474 -6.15 -17.33 -11.69
N GLN A 475 -5.24 -18.16 -11.20
CA GLN A 475 -5.53 -19.57 -10.91
C GLN A 475 -6.65 -19.74 -9.88
N LEU A 476 -6.66 -18.91 -8.83
CA LEU A 476 -7.76 -18.91 -7.86
C LEU A 476 -9.09 -18.47 -8.49
N GLN A 477 -9.09 -17.47 -9.38
CA GLN A 477 -10.30 -17.04 -10.11
C GLN A 477 -10.88 -18.18 -10.95
N PHE A 478 -10.05 -18.95 -11.66
CA PHE A 478 -10.51 -20.12 -12.40
C PHE A 478 -11.13 -21.20 -11.49
N LEU A 479 -10.54 -21.43 -10.30
CA LEU A 479 -11.10 -22.38 -9.34
C LEU A 479 -12.45 -21.89 -8.76
N ILE A 480 -12.58 -20.59 -8.48
CA ILE A 480 -13.84 -19.97 -8.05
C ILE A 480 -14.90 -20.11 -9.15
N GLU A 481 -14.53 -19.86 -10.40
CA GLU A 481 -15.42 -20.00 -11.55
C GLU A 481 -15.90 -21.45 -11.71
N ALA A 482 -15.00 -22.43 -11.58
CA ALA A 482 -15.36 -23.85 -11.62
C ALA A 482 -16.38 -24.21 -10.53
N ALA A 483 -16.21 -23.69 -9.32
CA ALA A 483 -17.13 -23.89 -8.21
C ALA A 483 -18.47 -23.18 -8.42
N ALA A 484 -18.47 -21.96 -8.97
CA ALA A 484 -19.68 -21.22 -9.30
C ALA A 484 -20.51 -21.95 -10.37
N ARG A 485 -19.86 -22.44 -11.43
CA ARG A 485 -20.48 -23.28 -12.47
C ARG A 485 -21.05 -24.57 -11.87
N ALA A 486 -20.30 -25.24 -10.99
CA ALA A 486 -20.75 -26.44 -10.31
C ALA A 486 -22.02 -26.20 -9.48
N ALA A 487 -22.06 -25.10 -8.71
CA ALA A 487 -23.23 -24.71 -7.92
C ALA A 487 -24.46 -24.39 -8.79
N ALA A 488 -24.27 -23.78 -9.96
CA ALA A 488 -25.35 -23.46 -10.89
C ALA A 488 -25.92 -24.71 -11.59
N THR A 489 -25.07 -25.65 -11.98
CA THR A 489 -25.47 -26.83 -12.76
C THR A 489 -26.08 -27.95 -11.91
N PHE A 490 -25.55 -28.20 -10.71
CA PHE A 490 -25.93 -29.36 -9.88
C PHE A 490 -26.84 -29.00 -8.70
N GLY A 491 -27.30 -27.74 -8.64
CA GLY A 491 -28.11 -27.20 -7.55
C GLY A 491 -27.32 -26.96 -6.27
N PRO A 492 -27.89 -26.26 -5.27
CA PRO A 492 -27.21 -26.04 -4.01
C PRO A 492 -27.08 -27.37 -3.26
N SER A 493 -25.90 -27.98 -3.32
CA SER A 493 -25.48 -28.93 -2.29
C SER A 493 -25.63 -28.24 -0.94
N ARG A 494 -26.20 -28.93 0.07
CA ARG A 494 -26.46 -28.47 1.46
C ARG A 494 -25.20 -27.92 2.17
N ALA A 495 -24.73 -26.77 1.73
CA ALA A 495 -23.68 -25.92 2.32
C ALA A 495 -23.89 -24.44 1.91
N GLY A 496 -25.00 -24.13 1.24
CA GLY A 496 -25.36 -22.82 0.69
C GLY A 496 -25.86 -21.79 1.72
N SER A 497 -25.16 -21.63 2.85
CA SER A 497 -25.37 -20.49 3.75
C SER A 497 -24.08 -19.75 4.13
N VAL A 498 -22.97 -20.02 3.43
CA VAL A 498 -21.66 -19.45 3.80
C VAL A 498 -21.24 -18.25 2.93
N VAL A 499 -21.81 -18.07 1.74
CA VAL A 499 -21.42 -16.98 0.82
C VAL A 499 -22.28 -15.70 0.99
N SER A 500 -23.40 -15.78 1.71
CA SER A 500 -24.23 -14.60 2.01
C SER A 500 -23.86 -14.00 3.36
N ARG A 501 -22.73 -13.30 3.45
CA ARG A 501 -22.61 -12.15 4.32
C ARG A 501 -21.57 -11.19 3.77
N GLN A 502 -22.03 -9.98 3.46
CA GLN A 502 -21.17 -8.81 3.40
C GLN A 502 -20.23 -8.81 4.62
N PRO A 503 -18.97 -8.39 4.47
CA PRO A 503 -18.12 -8.17 5.64
C PRO A 503 -18.88 -7.26 6.61
N SER A 504 -18.98 -7.69 7.87
CA SER A 504 -19.52 -6.85 8.93
C SER A 504 -18.81 -5.50 8.87
N PRO A 505 -19.54 -4.37 8.99
CA PRO A 505 -18.88 -3.08 9.03
C PRO A 505 -17.85 -3.13 10.15
N ALA A 506 -16.59 -2.83 9.83
CA ALA A 506 -15.64 -2.38 10.83
C ALA A 506 -16.34 -1.27 11.63
N PRO A 507 -16.14 -1.17 12.96
CA PRO A 507 -16.80 -0.16 13.76
C PRO A 507 -16.52 1.21 13.13
N THR A 508 -17.54 1.75 12.49
CA THR A 508 -17.49 3.06 11.86
C THR A 508 -17.26 4.04 13.00
N MET A 509 -16.09 4.70 13.02
CA MET A 509 -15.94 5.96 13.72
C MET A 509 -17.02 6.89 13.15
N GLY A 510 -18.08 7.10 13.92
CA GLY A 510 -19.28 7.77 13.45
C GLY A 510 -18.95 9.15 12.92
N THR A 511 -19.32 9.41 11.67
CA THR A 511 -19.54 10.76 11.17
C THR A 511 -20.59 11.42 12.06
N VAL A 512 -20.16 12.40 12.85
CA VAL A 512 -21.05 13.27 13.61
C VAL A 512 -21.83 14.10 12.59
N ALA A 513 -23.12 13.80 12.43
CA ALA A 513 -24.06 14.70 11.80
C ALA A 513 -24.23 15.91 12.71
N THR A 514 -23.83 17.09 12.24
CA THR A 514 -24.16 18.37 12.85
C THR A 514 -25.66 18.62 12.67
N HIS A 515 -26.46 18.20 13.64
CA HIS A 515 -27.82 18.71 13.79
C HIS A 515 -27.78 19.99 14.62
N THR A 516 -27.90 21.12 13.92
CA THR A 516 -28.35 22.39 14.49
C THR A 516 -29.81 22.23 14.90
N GLY A 517 -30.11 22.37 16.19
CA GLY A 517 -31.46 22.36 16.73
C GLY A 517 -31.51 23.08 18.07
N ASP A 518 -32.22 24.20 18.09
CA ASP A 518 -32.36 25.16 19.18
C ASP A 518 -32.78 24.61 20.54
N TYR A 519 -32.33 25.32 21.57
CA TYR A 519 -32.66 25.20 22.99
C TYR A 519 -34.17 25.11 23.29
N THR A 520 -34.58 24.25 24.24
CA THR A 520 -35.17 24.69 25.54
C THR A 520 -35.60 23.52 26.46
N LYS A 521 -35.32 23.71 27.77
CA LYS A 521 -36.05 23.20 28.97
C LYS A 521 -36.11 21.67 29.21
N LYS A 522 -35.43 21.16 30.26
CA LYS A 522 -35.87 21.13 31.68
C LYS A 522 -35.00 20.18 32.53
N GLN A 523 -34.83 20.57 33.79
CA GLN A 523 -34.19 19.88 34.92
C GLN A 523 -34.75 18.48 35.24
N SER A 524 -33.88 17.55 35.66
CA SER A 524 -33.87 16.88 37.00
C SER A 524 -32.70 15.88 37.04
N LEU A 525 -31.67 16.05 37.87
CA LEU A 525 -31.52 15.54 39.25
C LEU A 525 -31.29 14.02 39.37
N TYR A 526 -30.40 13.70 40.31
CA TYR A 526 -29.84 12.40 40.77
C TYR A 526 -28.66 11.86 39.96
N GLY A 527 -27.47 11.61 40.51
CA GLY A 527 -27.05 11.53 41.92
C GLY A 527 -26.49 10.14 42.22
N ILE A 528 -25.18 10.00 42.04
CA ILE A 528 -24.13 9.22 42.75
C ILE A 528 -22.93 9.10 41.80
#